data_AF-A0A3A8NRX9-F1
#
_entry.id   AF-A0A3A8NRX9-F1
#
_cell.length_a   1.000
_cell.length_b   1.000
_cell.length_c   1.000
_cell.angle_alpha   90.00
_cell.angle_beta   90.00
_cell.angle_gamma   90.00
#
_symmetry.space_group_name_H-M   'P 1'
#
loop_
_entity.id
_entity.type
_entity.pdbx_description
1 polymer ?
#
loop_
_entity_poly.entity_id
_entity_poly.type
_entity_poly.pdbx_seq_one_letter_code
_entity_poly.pdbx_strand_id
1 'polypeptide(L)'
;MSPRPSSRSTRGATLLLVVLLVTVLLGLVAGVMAYASSERTRAVSSSRVGQRQSCAESGLQLARGYFGRNYAQWDTFLSKPSTYDPVASPTNTAPARPRELTGPTGRNAIKLVNPALFADLDGDAKDDVYLYIRDNEDEFKPLASDWARDNDQQVVVGAMCISETLIPRRGDTNKLDPSALAVEGILQYNGGGQAYTAQSAGGTGSGNLNR
;
A
#
# COMPACT_ATOMS: atom_id res chain seq x y z
N MET A 1 -27.23 -26.52 84.14
CA MET A 1 -26.67 -26.99 82.84
C MET A 1 -27.00 -25.95 81.79
N SER A 2 -26.00 -25.24 81.26
CA SER A 2 -26.18 -24.20 80.25
C SER A 2 -25.72 -24.74 78.89
N PRO A 3 -26.47 -24.58 77.78
CA PRO A 3 -26.08 -25.13 76.49
C PRO A 3 -24.99 -24.27 75.86
N ARG A 4 -23.94 -24.91 75.32
CA ARG A 4 -22.92 -24.23 74.51
C ARG A 4 -23.52 -23.86 73.14
N PRO A 5 -23.31 -22.62 72.64
CA PRO A 5 -23.71 -22.27 71.29
C PRO A 5 -22.86 -23.02 70.26
N SER A 6 -23.52 -23.68 69.31
CA SER A 6 -22.87 -24.33 68.18
C SER A 6 -22.36 -23.29 67.19
N SER A 7 -21.04 -23.14 67.05
CA SER A 7 -20.43 -22.33 66.00
C SER A 7 -20.52 -23.05 64.64
N ARG A 8 -21.64 -22.89 63.95
CA ARG A 8 -21.84 -23.42 62.58
C ARG A 8 -21.48 -22.43 61.46
N SER A 9 -21.08 -21.19 61.74
CA SER A 9 -20.95 -20.15 60.69
C SER A 9 -19.55 -19.99 60.06
N THR A 10 -18.48 -20.53 60.64
CA THR A 10 -17.11 -20.22 60.18
C THR A 10 -16.71 -20.91 58.87
N ARG A 11 -17.29 -22.09 58.56
CA ARG A 11 -16.94 -22.88 57.37
C ARG A 11 -17.58 -22.38 56.07
N GLY A 12 -18.72 -21.68 56.14
CA GLY A 12 -19.38 -21.10 54.97
C GLY A 12 -18.75 -19.79 54.51
N ALA A 13 -18.26 -18.98 55.44
CA ALA A 13 -17.63 -17.69 55.16
C ALA A 13 -16.28 -17.85 54.43
N THR A 14 -15.48 -18.87 54.78
CA THR A 14 -14.22 -19.15 54.10
C THR A 14 -14.43 -19.64 52.66
N LEU A 15 -15.44 -20.47 52.42
CA LEU A 15 -15.81 -20.93 51.07
C LEU A 15 -16.27 -19.77 50.18
N LEU A 16 -17.11 -18.86 50.69
CA LEU A 16 -17.53 -17.67 49.96
C LEU A 16 -16.36 -16.75 49.61
N LEU A 17 -15.43 -16.56 50.54
CA LEU A 17 -14.24 -15.74 50.31
C LEU A 17 -13.34 -16.34 49.23
N VAL A 18 -13.12 -17.66 49.24
CA VAL A 18 -12.34 -18.36 48.22
C VAL A 18 -13.02 -18.25 46.85
N VAL A 19 -14.34 -18.48 46.77
CA VAL A 19 -15.08 -18.36 45.50
C VAL A 19 -14.98 -16.94 44.95
N LEU A 20 -15.17 -15.92 45.79
CA LEU A 20 -15.06 -14.52 45.38
C LEU A 20 -13.65 -14.21 44.85
N LEU A 21 -12.61 -14.63 45.57
CA LEU A 21 -11.22 -14.40 45.19
C LEU A 21 -10.86 -15.11 43.87
N VAL A 22 -11.35 -16.33 43.65
CA VAL A 22 -11.20 -17.06 42.39
C VAL A 22 -11.94 -16.36 41.25
N THR A 23 -13.17 -15.87 41.46
CA THR A 23 -13.91 -15.15 40.41
C THR A 23 -13.23 -13.85 39.98
N VAL A 24 -12.66 -13.09 40.93
CA VAL A 24 -11.90 -11.87 40.64
C VAL A 24 -10.63 -12.21 39.84
N LEU A 25 -9.90 -13.26 40.25
CA LEU A 25 -8.71 -13.73 39.52
C LEU A 25 -9.05 -14.16 38.09
N LEU A 26 -10.13 -14.94 37.91
CA LEU A 26 -10.57 -15.35 36.58
C LEU A 26 -11.00 -14.15 35.71
N GLY A 27 -11.70 -13.17 36.31
CA GLY A 27 -12.06 -11.93 35.63
C GLY A 27 -10.84 -11.12 35.18
N LEU A 28 -9.82 -11.00 36.04
CA LEU A 28 -8.56 -10.35 35.68
C LEU A 28 -7.82 -11.08 34.57
N VAL A 29 -7.71 -12.41 34.64
CA VAL A 29 -7.06 -13.22 33.60
C VAL A 29 -7.81 -13.06 32.27
N ALA A 30 -9.15 -13.12 32.28
CA ALA A 30 -9.97 -12.91 31.09
C ALA A 30 -9.79 -11.50 30.51
N GLY A 31 -9.76 -10.47 31.36
CA GLY A 31 -9.52 -9.08 30.95
C GLY A 31 -8.14 -8.88 30.31
N VAL A 32 -7.08 -9.45 30.92
CA VAL A 32 -5.71 -9.40 30.38
C VAL A 32 -5.62 -10.16 29.05
N MET A 33 -6.25 -11.32 28.93
CA MET A 33 -6.29 -12.08 27.67
C MET A 33 -7.02 -11.31 26.56
N ALA A 34 -8.15 -10.67 26.86
CA ALA A 34 -8.88 -9.85 25.91
C ALA A 34 -8.04 -8.64 25.45
N TYR A 35 -7.39 -7.96 26.40
CA TYR A 35 -6.49 -6.85 26.10
C TYR A 35 -5.30 -7.29 25.23
N ALA A 36 -4.60 -8.35 25.62
CA ALA A 36 -3.48 -8.90 24.85
C ALA A 36 -3.89 -9.32 23.43
N SER A 37 -5.10 -9.86 23.25
CA SER A 37 -5.65 -10.18 21.93
C SER A 37 -5.84 -8.92 21.08
N SER A 38 -6.40 -7.84 21.66
CA SER A 38 -6.57 -6.56 20.94
C SER A 38 -5.26 -5.89 20.56
N GLU A 39 -4.23 -5.94 21.41
CA GLU A 39 -2.92 -5.37 21.09
C GLU A 39 -2.23 -6.15 19.97
N ARG A 40 -2.38 -7.48 19.93
CA ARG A 40 -1.87 -8.31 18.83
C ARG A 40 -2.54 -7.96 17.50
N THR A 41 -3.87 -7.82 17.46
CA THR A 41 -4.56 -7.47 16.21
C THR A 41 -4.19 -6.07 15.72
N ARG A 42 -4.02 -5.12 16.64
CA ARG A 42 -3.53 -3.76 16.33
C ARG A 42 -2.08 -3.75 15.83
N ALA A 43 -1.20 -4.55 16.43
CA ALA A 43 0.17 -4.69 15.95
C ALA A 43 0.22 -5.29 14.53
N VAL A 44 -0.59 -6.30 14.26
CA VAL A 44 -0.69 -6.92 12.92
C VAL A 44 -1.25 -5.94 11.90
N SER A 45 -2.28 -5.16 12.24
CA SER A 45 -2.85 -4.17 11.32
C SER A 45 -1.84 -3.08 10.99
N SER A 46 -1.09 -2.58 11.99
CA SER A 46 -0.01 -1.62 11.80
C SER A 46 1.11 -2.17 10.91
N SER A 47 1.55 -3.41 11.15
CA SER A 47 2.57 -4.07 10.33
C SER A 47 2.15 -4.21 8.86
N ARG A 48 0.88 -4.56 8.61
CA ARG A 48 0.34 -4.65 7.24
C ARG A 48 0.32 -3.31 6.51
N VAL A 49 0.03 -2.21 7.21
CA VAL A 49 0.10 -0.87 6.60
C VAL A 49 1.53 -0.56 6.15
N GLY A 50 2.53 -0.85 7.00
CA GLY A 50 3.94 -0.67 6.64
C GLY A 50 4.36 -1.53 5.44
N GLN A 51 3.94 -2.80 5.38
CA GLN A 51 4.22 -3.69 4.24
C GLN A 51 3.61 -3.17 2.94
N ARG A 52 2.37 -2.66 2.98
CA ARG A 52 1.74 -2.04 1.79
C ARG A 52 2.53 -0.84 1.28
N GLN A 53 3.00 0.00 2.19
CA GLN A 53 3.81 1.15 1.82
C GLN A 53 5.12 0.71 1.19
N SER A 54 5.81 -0.25 1.81
CA SER A 54 7.04 -0.84 1.24
C SER A 54 6.81 -1.46 -0.13
N CYS A 55 5.66 -2.10 -0.37
CA CYS A 55 5.25 -2.63 -1.66
C CYS A 55 5.13 -1.51 -2.72
N ALA A 56 4.40 -0.43 -2.40
CA ALA A 56 4.23 0.70 -3.32
C ALA A 56 5.54 1.47 -3.57
N GLU A 57 6.36 1.70 -2.54
CA GLU A 57 7.67 2.36 -2.67
C GLU A 57 8.66 1.54 -3.50
N SER A 58 8.69 0.21 -3.31
CA SER A 58 9.52 -0.68 -4.14
C SER A 58 9.05 -0.63 -5.59
N GLY A 59 7.73 -0.65 -5.81
CA GLY A 59 7.11 -0.44 -7.11
C GLY A 59 7.50 0.90 -7.74
N LEU A 60 7.59 1.99 -6.97
CA LEU A 60 7.98 3.30 -7.50
C LEU A 60 9.41 3.28 -8.06
N GLN A 61 10.33 2.55 -7.42
CA GLN A 61 11.69 2.39 -7.96
C GLN A 61 11.67 1.64 -9.30
N LEU A 62 10.82 0.62 -9.42
CA LEU A 62 10.62 -0.09 -10.69
C LEU A 62 9.99 0.83 -11.76
N ALA A 63 8.98 1.63 -11.40
CA ALA A 63 8.32 2.57 -12.29
C ALA A 63 9.31 3.60 -12.84
N ARG A 64 10.12 4.22 -11.97
CA ARG A 64 11.19 5.14 -12.39
C ARG A 64 12.17 4.50 -13.36
N GLY A 65 12.61 3.27 -13.08
CA GLY A 65 13.50 2.53 -13.96
C GLY A 65 12.86 2.18 -15.30
N TYR A 66 11.61 1.75 -15.31
CA TYR A 66 10.87 1.38 -16.52
C TYR A 66 10.56 2.59 -17.40
N PHE A 67 9.88 3.60 -16.86
CA PHE A 67 9.49 4.78 -17.62
C PHE A 67 10.69 5.67 -17.97
N GLY A 68 11.71 5.75 -17.11
CA GLY A 68 12.92 6.52 -17.37
C GLY A 68 13.74 5.96 -18.55
N ARG A 69 13.80 4.63 -18.71
CA ARG A 69 14.44 4.01 -19.87
C ARG A 69 13.64 4.15 -21.17
N ASN A 70 12.33 4.36 -21.06
CA ASN A 70 11.40 4.47 -22.19
C ASN A 70 10.89 5.90 -22.39
N TYR A 71 11.73 6.91 -22.12
CA TYR A 71 11.34 8.32 -22.25
C TYR A 71 10.84 8.68 -23.66
N ALA A 72 11.42 8.09 -24.70
CA ALA A 72 10.99 8.29 -26.09
C ALA A 72 9.55 7.78 -26.36
N GLN A 73 8.95 7.05 -25.41
CA GLN A 73 7.59 6.51 -25.50
C GLN A 73 6.59 7.22 -24.57
N TRP A 74 6.98 8.27 -23.84
CA TRP A 74 6.09 8.94 -22.88
C TRP A 74 4.77 9.39 -23.51
N ASP A 75 4.80 10.06 -24.67
CA ASP A 75 3.57 10.44 -25.40
C ASP A 75 2.69 9.22 -25.76
N THR A 76 3.31 8.06 -26.01
CA THR A 76 2.55 6.82 -26.28
C THR A 76 1.87 6.28 -25.04
N PHE A 77 2.47 6.47 -23.87
CA PHE A 77 1.88 6.09 -22.59
C PHE A 77 0.78 7.07 -22.18
N LEU A 78 1.06 8.37 -22.24
CA LEU A 78 0.14 9.45 -21.84
C LEU A 78 -1.12 9.49 -22.72
N SER A 79 -1.01 9.20 -24.01
CA SER A 79 -2.17 9.10 -24.91
C SER A 79 -3.09 7.89 -24.64
N LYS A 80 -2.73 6.98 -23.72
CA LYS A 80 -3.51 5.77 -23.37
C LYS A 80 -3.77 5.68 -21.86
N PRO A 81 -4.45 6.65 -21.26
CA PRO A 81 -4.62 6.71 -19.80
C PRO A 81 -5.39 5.52 -19.23
N SER A 82 -6.28 4.89 -20.00
CA SER A 82 -6.99 3.67 -19.60
C SER A 82 -6.11 2.45 -19.33
N THR A 83 -4.84 2.51 -19.76
CA THR A 83 -3.83 1.45 -19.59
C THR A 83 -2.70 1.87 -18.66
N TYR A 84 -2.37 3.17 -18.59
CA TYR A 84 -1.18 3.67 -17.91
C TYR A 84 -1.47 4.60 -16.74
N ASP A 85 -2.71 5.07 -16.55
CA ASP A 85 -3.08 6.00 -15.49
C ASP A 85 -4.30 5.49 -14.69
N PRO A 86 -4.12 5.12 -13.41
CA PRO A 86 -5.19 4.65 -12.54
C PRO A 86 -6.00 5.79 -11.89
N VAL A 87 -5.62 7.05 -12.09
CA VAL A 87 -6.25 8.20 -11.45
C VAL A 87 -7.39 8.71 -12.32
N ALA A 88 -8.60 8.74 -11.77
CA ALA A 88 -9.74 9.35 -12.46
C ALA A 88 -9.56 10.87 -12.51
N SER A 89 -9.73 11.45 -13.70
CA SER A 89 -9.71 12.90 -13.91
C SER A 89 -10.75 13.29 -14.98
N PRO A 90 -11.03 14.58 -15.20
CA PRO A 90 -11.91 15.01 -16.30
C PRO A 90 -11.46 14.52 -17.68
N THR A 91 -10.15 14.32 -17.86
CA THR A 91 -9.52 13.85 -19.11
C THR A 91 -9.32 12.33 -19.13
N ASN A 92 -9.22 11.69 -17.96
CA ASN A 92 -9.18 10.24 -17.78
C ASN A 92 -10.50 9.71 -17.20
N THR A 93 -11.52 9.61 -18.06
CA THR A 93 -12.87 9.14 -17.66
C THR A 93 -12.96 7.62 -17.47
N ALA A 94 -11.98 6.86 -17.98
CA ALA A 94 -11.92 5.40 -17.90
C ALA A 94 -10.53 4.95 -17.42
N PRO A 95 -10.17 5.23 -16.15
CA PRO A 95 -8.82 4.96 -15.64
C PRO A 95 -8.50 3.47 -15.61
N ALA A 96 -7.20 3.18 -15.60
CA ALA A 96 -6.69 1.84 -15.37
C ALA A 96 -7.17 1.30 -14.01
N ARG A 97 -7.67 0.07 -13.99
CA ARG A 97 -8.19 -0.61 -12.79
C ARG A 97 -7.40 -1.88 -12.51
N PRO A 98 -6.11 -1.79 -12.14
CA PRO A 98 -5.21 -2.94 -11.97
C PRO A 98 -5.60 -3.87 -10.80
N ARG A 99 -6.55 -3.45 -9.96
CA ARG A 99 -7.13 -4.25 -8.87
C ARG A 99 -8.35 -5.06 -9.31
N GLU A 100 -9.04 -4.64 -10.36
CA GLU A 100 -10.11 -5.41 -10.95
C GLU A 100 -9.50 -6.47 -11.86
N LEU A 101 -9.70 -7.76 -11.57
CA LEU A 101 -9.14 -8.85 -12.38
C LEU A 101 -9.70 -8.81 -13.82
N THR A 102 -10.99 -8.51 -13.95
CA THR A 102 -11.76 -8.56 -15.19
C THR A 102 -12.23 -7.16 -15.59
N GLY A 103 -12.36 -6.92 -16.90
CA GLY A 103 -12.85 -5.66 -17.46
C GLY A 103 -11.89 -5.10 -18.51
N PRO A 104 -12.34 -4.15 -19.35
CA PRO A 104 -11.51 -3.61 -20.43
C PRO A 104 -10.30 -2.81 -19.91
N THR A 105 -10.39 -2.23 -18.72
CA THR A 105 -9.28 -1.54 -18.04
C THR A 105 -8.76 -2.32 -16.83
N GLY A 106 -9.17 -3.60 -16.70
CA GLY A 106 -8.79 -4.48 -15.60
C GLY A 106 -7.39 -5.08 -15.76
N ARG A 107 -6.86 -5.66 -14.69
CA ARG A 107 -5.55 -6.31 -14.60
C ARG A 107 -5.27 -7.25 -15.76
N ASN A 108 -6.17 -8.19 -16.05
CA ASN A 108 -5.93 -9.20 -17.09
C ASN A 108 -5.83 -8.59 -18.48
N ALA A 109 -6.67 -7.58 -18.78
CA ALA A 109 -6.64 -6.89 -20.08
C ALA A 109 -5.36 -6.07 -20.25
N ILE A 110 -4.95 -5.34 -19.20
CA ILE A 110 -3.71 -4.55 -19.21
C ILE A 110 -2.50 -5.49 -19.30
N LYS A 111 -2.42 -6.52 -18.45
CA LYS A 111 -1.27 -7.44 -18.38
C LYS A 111 -1.08 -8.25 -19.66
N LEU A 112 -2.17 -8.60 -20.36
CA LEU A 112 -2.11 -9.30 -21.64
C LEU A 112 -1.30 -8.51 -22.69
N VAL A 113 -1.41 -7.19 -22.68
CA VAL A 113 -0.76 -6.30 -23.65
C VAL A 113 0.54 -5.70 -23.10
N ASN A 114 0.57 -5.38 -21.81
CA ASN A 114 1.65 -4.67 -21.12
C ASN A 114 2.03 -5.39 -19.82
N PRO A 115 2.62 -6.60 -19.90
CA PRO A 115 3.00 -7.36 -18.71
C PRO A 115 4.08 -6.65 -17.88
N ALA A 116 4.89 -5.79 -18.49
CA ALA A 116 5.95 -5.02 -17.82
C ALA A 116 5.44 -3.97 -16.83
N LEU A 117 4.14 -3.64 -16.86
CA LEU A 117 3.51 -2.76 -15.86
C LEU A 117 3.23 -3.48 -14.54
N PHE A 118 3.46 -4.79 -14.47
CA PHE A 118 3.22 -5.59 -13.28
C PHE A 118 4.51 -6.25 -12.82
N ALA A 119 4.67 -6.37 -11.51
CA ALA A 119 5.77 -7.13 -10.93
C ALA A 119 5.30 -7.94 -9.72
N ASP A 120 5.87 -9.13 -9.62
CA ASP A 120 5.86 -10.00 -8.45
C ASP A 120 7.04 -9.59 -7.55
N LEU A 121 6.76 -9.17 -6.32
CA LEU A 121 7.78 -8.71 -5.37
C LEU A 121 8.14 -9.77 -4.34
N ASP A 122 7.28 -10.77 -4.10
CA ASP A 122 7.46 -11.79 -3.05
C ASP A 122 7.75 -13.20 -3.58
N GLY A 123 7.67 -13.40 -4.90
CA GLY A 123 8.00 -14.64 -5.59
C GLY A 123 6.87 -15.68 -5.61
N ASP A 124 5.62 -15.29 -5.30
CA ASP A 124 4.47 -16.19 -5.30
C ASP A 124 3.80 -16.38 -6.67
N ALA A 125 4.42 -15.82 -7.72
CA ALA A 125 3.95 -15.80 -9.11
C ALA A 125 2.66 -14.98 -9.33
N LYS A 126 2.31 -14.07 -8.41
CA LYS A 126 1.22 -13.11 -8.56
C LYS A 126 1.76 -11.69 -8.61
N ASP A 127 0.99 -10.81 -9.24
CA ASP A 127 1.37 -9.40 -9.33
C ASP A 127 1.06 -8.68 -8.02
N ASP A 128 2.07 -8.07 -7.44
CA ASP A 128 1.98 -7.29 -6.21
C ASP A 128 1.86 -5.80 -6.47
N VAL A 129 2.46 -5.33 -7.56
CA VAL A 129 2.49 -3.92 -7.93
C VAL A 129 2.05 -3.68 -9.36
N TYR A 130 1.45 -2.51 -9.56
CA TYR A 130 1.16 -1.95 -10.87
C TYR A 130 1.88 -0.61 -11.02
N LEU A 131 2.65 -0.48 -12.10
CA LEU A 131 3.43 0.71 -12.45
C LEU A 131 2.59 1.61 -13.35
N TYR A 132 2.66 2.92 -13.12
CA TYR A 132 1.85 3.87 -13.87
C TYR A 132 2.58 5.18 -14.12
N ILE A 133 2.11 5.91 -15.13
CA ILE A 133 2.62 7.22 -15.55
C ILE A 133 1.43 8.10 -15.91
N ARG A 134 1.50 9.37 -15.52
CA ARG A 134 0.51 10.38 -15.85
C ARG A 134 1.20 11.73 -16.05
N ASP A 135 0.51 12.60 -16.77
CA ASP A 135 0.93 13.97 -16.96
C ASP A 135 0.89 14.76 -15.63
N ASN A 136 1.75 15.75 -15.49
CA ASN A 136 1.81 16.72 -14.39
C ASN A 136 0.95 17.98 -14.65
N GLU A 137 0.32 18.09 -15.83
CA GLU A 137 -0.62 19.15 -16.22
C GLU A 137 -0.04 20.57 -16.15
N ASP A 138 1.29 20.74 -16.20
CA ASP A 138 2.00 22.01 -15.97
C ASP A 138 2.76 22.52 -17.21
N GLU A 139 2.03 22.66 -18.30
CA GLU A 139 2.58 23.18 -19.56
C GLU A 139 3.22 24.57 -19.43
N PHE A 140 4.43 24.71 -19.99
CA PHE A 140 5.13 26.00 -20.01
C PHE A 140 4.42 26.95 -20.98
N LYS A 141 3.99 28.12 -20.47
CA LYS A 141 3.34 29.14 -21.31
C LYS A 141 4.27 29.52 -22.48
N PRO A 142 3.75 29.66 -23.71
CA PRO A 142 2.33 29.84 -24.07
C PRO A 142 1.57 28.56 -24.45
N LEU A 143 2.12 27.37 -24.22
CA LEU A 143 1.44 26.12 -24.58
C LEU A 143 0.18 25.92 -23.72
N ALA A 144 -0.85 25.35 -24.34
CA ALA A 144 -2.06 24.93 -23.62
C ALA A 144 -1.81 23.55 -23.01
N SER A 145 -2.39 23.28 -21.84
CA SER A 145 -2.40 21.97 -21.19
C SER A 145 -2.78 20.85 -22.19
N ASP A 146 -1.86 19.93 -22.45
CA ASP A 146 -2.09 18.73 -23.27
C ASP A 146 -1.87 17.47 -22.43
N TRP A 147 -2.92 16.98 -21.80
CA TRP A 147 -2.90 15.77 -20.97
C TRP A 147 -2.42 14.49 -21.69
N ALA A 148 -2.35 14.49 -23.03
CA ALA A 148 -1.98 13.33 -23.83
C ALA A 148 -0.51 13.34 -24.27
N ARG A 149 0.25 14.40 -23.98
CA ARG A 149 1.66 14.58 -24.36
C ARG A 149 2.42 15.29 -23.26
N ASP A 150 3.70 14.96 -23.13
CA ASP A 150 4.57 15.71 -22.23
C ASP A 150 5.43 16.68 -23.06
N ASN A 151 5.13 17.98 -22.97
CA ASN A 151 5.92 18.99 -23.66
C ASN A 151 7.02 19.63 -22.77
N ASP A 152 6.99 19.40 -21.46
CA ASP A 152 7.93 20.02 -20.50
C ASP A 152 9.00 19.04 -19.98
N GLN A 153 8.96 17.80 -20.47
CA GLN A 153 9.88 16.71 -20.15
C GLN A 153 9.81 16.26 -18.69
N GLN A 154 8.66 16.47 -18.05
CA GLN A 154 8.37 16.02 -16.70
C GLN A 154 7.07 15.24 -16.67
N VAL A 155 7.09 14.12 -15.94
CA VAL A 155 5.90 13.28 -15.77
C VAL A 155 5.81 12.83 -14.33
N VAL A 156 4.59 12.50 -13.90
CA VAL A 156 4.38 11.81 -12.62
C VAL A 156 4.40 10.31 -12.89
N VAL A 157 5.33 9.61 -12.24
CA VAL A 157 5.34 8.15 -12.22
C VAL A 157 4.95 7.66 -10.84
N GLY A 158 4.26 6.53 -10.80
CA GLY A 158 3.83 5.95 -9.54
C GLY A 158 3.79 4.45 -9.59
N ALA A 159 3.59 3.87 -8.41
CA ALA A 159 3.23 2.48 -8.29
C ALA A 159 2.13 2.30 -7.26
N MET A 160 1.22 1.38 -7.60
CA MET A 160 0.09 0.99 -6.78
C MET A 160 0.32 -0.40 -6.22
N CYS A 161 0.15 -0.58 -4.91
CA CYS A 161 0.15 -1.92 -4.32
C CYS A 161 -1.19 -2.63 -4.57
N ILE A 162 -1.15 -3.69 -5.38
CA ILE A 162 -2.29 -4.51 -5.82
C ILE A 162 -2.27 -5.94 -5.27
N SER A 163 -1.25 -6.27 -4.46
CA SER A 163 -1.07 -7.58 -3.82
C SER A 163 -2.28 -7.98 -2.96
N GLU A 164 -2.97 -9.07 -3.31
CA GLU A 164 -4.17 -9.52 -2.62
C GLU A 164 -3.94 -9.86 -1.13
N THR A 165 -2.71 -10.20 -0.77
CA THR A 165 -2.34 -10.56 0.60
C THR A 165 -2.19 -9.34 1.49
N LEU A 166 -1.94 -8.16 0.92
CA LEU A 166 -1.66 -6.93 1.66
C LEU A 166 -2.86 -5.97 1.73
N ILE A 167 -3.91 -6.16 0.92
CA ILE A 167 -5.08 -5.27 0.91
C ILE A 167 -5.98 -5.49 2.16
N PRO A 168 -6.30 -4.44 2.94
CA PRO A 168 -7.24 -4.50 4.04
C PRO A 168 -8.59 -4.97 3.57
N ARG A 169 -9.25 -5.77 4.39
CA ARG A 169 -10.66 -6.06 4.22
C ARG A 169 -11.47 -5.03 4.99
N ARG A 170 -12.52 -4.51 4.37
CA ARG A 170 -13.50 -3.68 5.06
C ARG A 170 -14.25 -4.57 6.05
N GLY A 171 -14.25 -4.17 7.33
CA GLY A 171 -14.77 -4.98 8.44
C GLY A 171 -16.27 -5.26 8.41
N ASP A 172 -17.03 -4.58 7.54
CA ASP A 172 -18.48 -4.71 7.38
C ASP A 172 -18.89 -5.78 6.35
N THR A 173 -18.06 -6.04 5.35
CA THR A 173 -18.44 -6.79 4.14
C THR A 173 -17.43 -7.87 3.76
N ASN A 174 -16.30 -7.99 4.48
CA ASN A 174 -15.16 -8.84 4.11
C ASN A 174 -14.61 -8.60 2.70
N LYS A 175 -15.02 -7.51 2.04
CA LYS A 175 -14.54 -7.09 0.74
C LYS A 175 -13.20 -6.36 0.88
N LEU A 176 -12.38 -6.43 -0.15
CA LEU A 176 -11.14 -5.66 -0.22
C LEU A 176 -11.47 -4.15 -0.22
N ASP A 177 -10.71 -3.37 0.54
CA ASP A 177 -10.82 -1.92 0.56
C ASP A 177 -10.53 -1.36 -0.84
N PRO A 178 -11.45 -0.58 -1.44
CA PRO A 178 -11.26 -0.02 -2.77
C PRO A 178 -10.14 1.04 -2.81
N SER A 179 -9.77 1.64 -1.67
CA SER A 179 -8.67 2.60 -1.62
C SER A 179 -7.34 1.92 -1.94
N ALA A 180 -6.77 2.34 -3.06
CA ALA A 180 -5.45 1.92 -3.47
C ALA A 180 -4.42 2.72 -2.67
N LEU A 181 -3.43 2.02 -2.10
CA LEU A 181 -2.22 2.69 -1.66
C LEU A 181 -1.31 2.81 -2.88
N ALA A 182 -1.10 4.04 -3.32
CA ALA A 182 -0.19 4.38 -4.40
C ALA A 182 0.84 5.39 -3.88
N VAL A 183 2.06 5.30 -4.40
CA VAL A 183 3.13 6.26 -4.14
C VAL A 183 3.59 6.82 -5.48
N GLU A 184 3.71 8.15 -5.55
CA GLU A 184 4.06 8.88 -6.76
C GLU A 184 5.38 9.63 -6.56
N GLY A 185 6.04 9.94 -7.67
CA GLY A 185 7.15 10.87 -7.71
C GLY A 185 7.32 11.47 -9.10
N ILE A 186 7.93 12.64 -9.16
CA ILE A 186 8.27 13.29 -10.43
C ILE A 186 9.42 12.52 -11.07
N LEU A 187 9.33 12.34 -12.39
CA LEU A 187 10.38 11.84 -13.24
C LEU A 187 10.63 12.87 -14.34
N GLN A 188 11.85 13.39 -14.39
CA GLN A 188 12.27 14.39 -15.36
C GLN A 188 13.30 13.80 -16.32
N TYR A 189 13.15 14.10 -17.62
CA TYR A 189 14.16 13.75 -18.61
C TYR A 189 15.28 14.82 -18.62
N ASN A 190 16.49 14.44 -18.21
CA ASN A 190 17.67 15.29 -18.19
C ASN A 190 18.63 14.90 -19.31
N GLY A 191 18.24 15.16 -20.56
CA GLY A 191 18.90 14.66 -21.77
C GLY A 191 20.43 14.59 -21.74
N GLY A 192 20.97 13.38 -21.90
CA GLY A 192 22.30 13.12 -22.49
C GLY A 192 23.54 13.72 -21.82
N GLY A 193 23.49 14.10 -20.54
CA GLY A 193 24.67 14.45 -19.74
C GLY A 193 25.18 13.25 -18.93
N GLN A 194 26.48 12.97 -19.02
CA GLN A 194 27.21 11.89 -18.34
C GLN A 194 26.69 11.52 -16.93
N ALA A 195 26.50 10.20 -16.71
CA ALA A 195 26.64 9.49 -15.43
C ALA A 195 25.70 9.83 -14.24
N TYR A 196 24.79 8.89 -13.96
CA TYR A 196 24.19 8.53 -12.67
C TYR A 196 23.47 9.61 -11.83
N THR A 197 22.13 9.67 -11.98
CA THR A 197 21.20 10.11 -10.93
C THR A 197 20.20 9.00 -10.59
N ALA A 198 20.71 7.81 -10.29
CA ALA A 198 19.96 6.82 -9.52
C ALA A 198 20.62 6.68 -8.14
N GLN A 199 20.47 7.71 -7.30
CA GLN A 199 20.63 7.55 -5.86
C GLN A 199 19.36 6.89 -5.31
N SER A 200 19.35 5.56 -5.38
CA SER A 200 18.77 4.77 -4.29
C SER A 200 19.41 5.27 -2.98
N ALA A 201 18.56 5.69 -2.04
CA ALA A 201 18.89 6.26 -0.73
C ALA A 201 19.37 7.71 -0.74
N GLY A 202 18.70 8.55 0.07
CA GLY A 202 19.17 9.90 0.35
C GLY A 202 20.60 9.90 0.87
N GLY A 203 21.45 10.75 0.29
CA GLY A 203 22.83 10.91 0.70
C GLY A 203 23.59 11.88 -0.20
N THR A 204 23.86 13.06 0.33
CA THR A 204 24.68 14.12 -0.26
C THR A 204 26.09 13.65 -0.65
N GLY A 205 26.57 14.02 -1.84
CA GLY A 205 27.99 14.30 -2.06
C GLY A 205 28.76 13.39 -3.03
N SER A 206 29.28 14.03 -4.09
CA SER A 206 30.58 13.81 -4.77
C SER A 206 30.96 12.37 -5.17
N GLY A 207 30.82 12.05 -6.46
CA GLY A 207 31.42 10.88 -7.08
C GLY A 207 31.78 11.12 -8.55
N ASN A 208 33.01 11.60 -8.76
CA ASN A 208 33.71 11.73 -10.03
C ASN A 208 33.66 10.44 -10.89
N LEU A 209 33.29 10.55 -12.17
CA LEU A 209 33.58 9.54 -13.18
C LEU A 209 34.35 10.19 -14.34
N ASN A 210 35.67 10.08 -14.27
CA ASN A 210 36.53 10.13 -15.44
C ASN A 210 36.22 8.92 -16.35
N ARG A 211 35.80 9.19 -17.58
CA ARG A 211 36.12 8.38 -18.76
C ARG A 211 36.23 9.28 -19.99
#